data_AF-A0A838I8F6-F1
#
_entry.id   AF-A0A838I8F6-F1
#
_cell.length_a   1.000
_cell.length_b   1.000
_cell.length_c   1.000
_cell.angle_alpha   90.00
_cell.angle_beta   90.00
_cell.angle_gamma   90.00
#
_symmetry.space_group_name_H-M   'P 1'
#
loop_
_entity.id
_entity.type
_entity.pdbx_description
1 polymer ?
#
loop_
_entity_poly.entity_id
_entity_poly.type
_entity_poly.pdbx_seq_one_letter_code
_entity_poly.pdbx_strand_id
1 'polypeptide(L)'
;TSFLSRLPEEPARDDPVKLGSLEAYRYQDLRPEGYEGRLTVYVAPTSAGVATVACASSVAGAEAFLPDCEEVAGNLKLVGGQAFPLGPDEKYLTALGKAMDKLNSGRKRDTAKLRKARKRAGQADAAGALAADYRRARKSLEGLSVNPAALDAAAQVRAALSKSERAYEDLAKAASRGKKSAYNAATRDVQAGEKALKQALTAVNAASA
;
A
#
# COMPACT_ATOMS: atom_id res chain seq x y z
N THR A 1 -12.03 -15.41 -8.80
CA THR A 1 -10.78 -16.07 -9.26
C THR A 1 -9.92 -15.02 -9.94
N SER A 2 -8.67 -14.83 -9.50
CA SER A 2 -7.78 -13.80 -10.07
C SER A 2 -7.04 -14.35 -11.29
N PHE A 3 -6.57 -13.48 -12.18
CA PHE A 3 -5.76 -13.88 -13.34
C PHE A 3 -4.46 -14.58 -12.89
N LEU A 4 -3.79 -14.02 -11.89
CA LEU A 4 -2.54 -14.58 -11.35
C LEU A 4 -2.71 -15.99 -10.80
N SER A 5 -3.87 -16.34 -10.22
CA SER A 5 -4.11 -17.69 -9.71
C SER A 5 -4.27 -18.75 -10.81
N ARG A 6 -4.30 -18.35 -12.08
CA ARG A 6 -4.34 -19.26 -13.23
C ARG A 6 -2.97 -19.40 -13.90
N LEU A 7 -1.97 -18.61 -13.50
CA LEU A 7 -0.62 -18.75 -14.01
C LEU A 7 0.12 -19.82 -13.20
N PRO A 8 1.05 -20.58 -13.82
CA PRO A 8 1.86 -21.58 -13.09
C PRO A 8 2.75 -20.93 -12.03
N GLU A 9 3.18 -19.69 -12.27
CA GLU A 9 3.94 -18.85 -11.35
C GLU A 9 3.59 -17.38 -11.54
N GLU A 10 3.87 -16.55 -10.54
CA GLU A 10 3.73 -15.10 -10.67
C GLU A 10 4.82 -14.54 -11.58
N PRO A 11 4.47 -13.82 -12.67
CA PRO A 11 5.47 -13.35 -13.61
C PRO A 11 6.32 -12.23 -13.02
N ALA A 12 7.63 -12.27 -13.31
CA ALA A 12 8.57 -11.27 -12.85
C ALA A 12 8.36 -9.91 -13.52
N ARG A 13 8.70 -8.83 -12.81
CA ARG A 13 8.61 -7.44 -13.29
C ARG A 13 9.95 -6.94 -13.82
N ASP A 14 10.49 -7.62 -14.83
CA ASP A 14 11.86 -7.43 -15.32
C ASP A 14 11.98 -6.96 -16.78
N ASP A 15 10.86 -6.87 -17.52
CA ASP A 15 10.81 -6.37 -18.90
C ASP A 15 10.04 -5.03 -19.00
N PRO A 16 10.66 -3.89 -18.62
CA PRO A 16 10.06 -2.57 -18.77
C PRO A 16 10.07 -2.13 -20.24
N VAL A 17 8.90 -1.70 -20.73
CA VAL A 17 8.69 -1.21 -22.10
C VAL A 17 7.93 0.11 -22.09
N LYS A 18 7.83 0.74 -23.27
CA LYS A 18 6.99 1.93 -23.48
C LYS A 18 5.83 1.61 -24.41
N LEU A 19 4.62 1.97 -23.99
CA LEU A 19 3.42 2.01 -24.82
C LEU A 19 3.03 3.47 -25.03
N GLY A 20 3.48 4.05 -26.15
CA GLY A 20 3.40 5.49 -26.37
C GLY A 20 4.15 6.26 -25.27
N SER A 21 3.42 7.04 -24.47
CA SER A 21 3.98 7.79 -23.33
C SER A 21 3.91 7.04 -21.99
N LEU A 22 3.35 5.84 -21.96
CA LEU A 22 3.19 5.04 -20.75
C LEU A 22 4.40 4.14 -20.55
N GLU A 23 4.96 4.13 -19.35
CA GLU A 23 5.88 3.07 -18.94
C GLU A 23 5.06 1.85 -18.48
N ALA A 24 5.42 0.67 -18.97
CA ALA A 24 4.67 -0.57 -18.74
C ALA A 24 5.60 -1.75 -18.49
N TYR A 25 5.15 -2.75 -17.74
CA TYR A 25 5.79 -4.06 -17.76
C TYR A 25 5.16 -4.92 -18.86
N ARG A 26 5.99 -5.61 -19.64
CA ARG A 26 5.57 -6.65 -20.59
C ARG A 26 5.78 -8.02 -19.97
N TYR A 27 4.75 -8.86 -20.01
CA TYR A 27 4.80 -10.26 -19.60
C TYR A 27 4.50 -11.14 -20.81
N GLN A 28 5.52 -11.80 -21.32
CA GLN A 28 5.42 -12.62 -22.54
C GLN A 28 5.13 -14.08 -22.20
N ASP A 29 4.69 -14.84 -23.22
CA ASP A 29 4.52 -16.30 -23.15
C ASP A 29 3.65 -16.80 -21.99
N LEU A 30 2.72 -15.98 -21.51
CA LEU A 30 1.82 -16.38 -20.43
C LEU A 30 0.85 -17.46 -20.94
N ARG A 31 0.69 -18.50 -20.13
CA ARG A 31 -0.17 -19.67 -20.39
C ARG A 31 -1.12 -19.91 -19.20
N PRO A 32 -2.16 -19.07 -19.03
CA PRO A 32 -3.10 -19.25 -17.95
C PRO A 32 -3.92 -20.54 -18.12
N GLU A 33 -4.19 -21.23 -17.02
CA GLU A 33 -5.04 -22.41 -16.97
C GLU A 33 -6.42 -22.12 -17.59
N GLY A 34 -6.85 -23.00 -18.49
CA GLY A 34 -8.10 -22.86 -19.25
C GLY A 34 -8.01 -21.98 -20.49
N TYR A 35 -6.81 -21.57 -20.92
CA TYR A 35 -6.57 -20.86 -22.19
C TYR A 35 -5.61 -21.66 -23.08
N GLU A 36 -6.06 -22.05 -24.27
CA GLU A 36 -5.29 -22.90 -25.21
C GLU A 36 -4.33 -22.10 -26.12
N GLY A 37 -3.99 -20.88 -25.72
CA GLY A 37 -3.19 -19.95 -26.52
C GLY A 37 -1.95 -19.41 -25.79
N ARG A 38 -1.28 -18.45 -26.42
CA ARG A 38 -0.25 -17.61 -25.79
C ARG A 38 -0.80 -16.22 -25.54
N LEU A 39 -0.36 -15.63 -24.43
CA LEU A 39 -0.74 -14.30 -24.03
C LEU A 39 0.51 -13.48 -23.74
N THR A 40 0.62 -12.32 -24.37
CA THR A 40 1.55 -11.27 -23.94
C THR A 40 0.74 -10.13 -23.32
N VAL A 41 1.02 -9.77 -22.07
CA VAL A 41 0.28 -8.74 -21.34
C VAL A 41 1.18 -7.55 -21.05
N TYR A 42 0.68 -6.36 -21.33
CA TYR A 42 1.32 -5.09 -20.99
C TYR A 42 0.52 -4.41 -19.89
N VAL A 43 1.17 -4.01 -18.81
CA VAL A 43 0.51 -3.31 -17.70
C VAL A 43 1.19 -1.98 -17.43
N ALA A 44 0.43 -0.89 -17.53
CA ALA A 44 0.90 0.45 -17.19
C ALA A 44 0.14 0.97 -15.97
N PRO A 45 0.84 1.37 -14.89
CA PRO A 45 0.18 1.93 -13.71
C PRO A 45 -0.36 3.34 -14.00
N THR A 46 -1.62 3.59 -13.61
CA THR A 46 -2.25 4.90 -13.75
C THR A 46 -3.05 5.29 -12.50
N SER A 47 -3.41 6.57 -12.38
CA SER A 47 -4.27 7.06 -11.29
C SER A 47 -5.72 6.55 -11.35
N ALA A 48 -6.14 5.95 -12.47
CA ALA A 48 -7.45 5.34 -12.64
C ALA A 48 -7.43 3.81 -12.49
N GLY A 49 -6.27 3.24 -12.11
CA GLY A 49 -6.04 1.79 -12.05
C GLY A 49 -4.91 1.37 -12.98
N VAL A 50 -4.87 0.09 -13.35
CA VAL A 50 -3.86 -0.44 -14.27
C VAL A 50 -4.43 -0.45 -15.68
N ALA A 51 -3.79 0.24 -16.62
CA ALA A 51 -4.10 0.10 -18.03
C ALA A 51 -3.48 -1.22 -18.52
N THR A 52 -4.29 -2.08 -19.14
CA THR A 52 -3.88 -3.42 -19.53
C THR A 52 -4.16 -3.66 -21.01
N VAL A 53 -3.16 -4.17 -21.72
CA VAL A 53 -3.28 -4.66 -23.10
C VAL A 53 -2.90 -6.13 -23.09
N ALA A 54 -3.65 -6.95 -23.81
CA ALA A 54 -3.39 -8.37 -23.90
C ALA A 54 -3.36 -8.81 -25.37
N CYS A 55 -2.20 -9.24 -25.84
CA CYS A 55 -2.02 -9.87 -27.14
C CYS A 55 -2.30 -11.35 -26.98
N ALA A 56 -3.51 -11.77 -27.37
CA ALA A 56 -4.00 -13.13 -27.25
C ALA A 56 -3.95 -13.83 -28.61
N SER A 57 -3.22 -14.93 -28.72
CA SER A 57 -3.08 -15.70 -29.95
C SER A 57 -3.24 -17.20 -29.71
N SER A 58 -3.52 -17.96 -30.77
CA SER A 58 -3.29 -19.41 -30.75
C SER A 58 -1.80 -19.72 -30.59
N VAL A 59 -1.46 -20.94 -30.14
CA VAL A 59 -0.06 -21.36 -30.01
C VAL A 59 0.67 -21.30 -31.36
N ALA A 60 0.00 -21.72 -32.44
CA ALA A 60 0.56 -21.78 -33.78
C ALA A 60 0.76 -20.41 -34.44
N GLY A 61 -0.07 -19.40 -34.10
CA GLY A 61 0.00 -18.06 -34.69
C GLY A 61 0.73 -17.02 -33.86
N ALA A 62 1.24 -17.38 -32.67
CA ALA A 62 1.76 -16.42 -31.70
C ALA A 62 2.91 -15.55 -32.23
N GLU A 63 3.90 -16.19 -32.87
CA GLU A 63 5.10 -15.49 -33.35
C GLU A 63 4.78 -14.51 -34.49
N ALA A 64 3.84 -14.87 -35.37
CA ALA A 64 3.43 -14.02 -36.48
C ALA A 64 2.50 -12.87 -36.04
N PHE A 65 1.66 -13.10 -35.04
CA PHE A 65 0.67 -12.11 -34.58
C PHE A 65 1.24 -11.06 -33.62
N LEU A 66 2.26 -11.43 -32.82
CA LEU A 66 2.77 -10.55 -31.77
C LEU A 66 3.24 -9.18 -32.28
N PRO A 67 4.00 -9.06 -33.40
CA PRO A 67 4.43 -7.77 -33.91
C PRO A 67 3.28 -6.81 -34.24
N ASP A 68 2.22 -7.29 -34.89
CA ASP A 68 1.04 -6.48 -35.24
C ASP A 68 0.33 -5.99 -33.98
N CYS A 69 0.20 -6.87 -32.98
CA CYS A 69 -0.39 -6.49 -31.70
C CYS A 69 0.47 -5.47 -30.94
N GLU A 70 1.80 -5.61 -30.96
CA GLU A 70 2.74 -4.67 -30.36
C GLU A 70 2.67 -3.30 -31.02
N GLU A 71 2.50 -3.24 -32.34
CA GLU A 71 2.30 -1.97 -33.06
C GLU A 71 1.03 -1.26 -32.59
N VAL A 72 -0.09 -1.98 -32.47
CA VAL A 72 -1.34 -1.42 -31.95
C VAL A 72 -1.18 -0.97 -30.49
N ALA A 73 -0.54 -1.79 -29.66
CA ALA A 73 -0.29 -1.47 -28.26
C ALA A 73 0.61 -0.23 -28.11
N GLY A 74 1.62 -0.07 -28.97
CA GLY A 74 2.54 1.05 -28.98
C GLY A 74 1.86 2.40 -29.30
N ASN A 75 0.69 2.39 -29.93
CA ASN A 75 -0.07 3.58 -30.29
C ASN A 75 -1.14 3.98 -29.26
N LEU A 76 -1.19 3.30 -28.11
CA LEU A 76 -2.15 3.63 -27.05
C LEU A 76 -1.95 5.04 -26.49
N LYS A 77 -3.08 5.69 -26.25
CA LYS A 77 -3.16 6.99 -25.60
C LYS A 77 -4.09 6.91 -24.41
N LEU A 78 -3.62 7.43 -23.28
CA LEU A 78 -4.44 7.52 -22.08
C LEU A 78 -5.48 8.63 -22.26
N VAL A 79 -6.76 8.27 -22.27
CA VAL A 79 -7.88 9.23 -22.40
C VAL A 79 -8.31 9.85 -21.07
N GLY A 80 -7.87 9.28 -19.95
CA GLY A 80 -8.18 9.77 -18.61
C GLY A 80 -7.29 9.13 -17.54
N GLY A 81 -7.09 9.84 -16.43
CA GLY A 81 -6.10 9.48 -15.42
C GLY A 81 -4.70 9.99 -15.74
N GLN A 82 -3.75 9.70 -14.86
CA GLN A 82 -2.35 10.10 -14.96
C GLN A 82 -1.48 8.85 -14.92
N ALA A 83 -0.48 8.76 -15.79
CA ALA A 83 0.50 7.69 -15.76
C ALA A 83 1.38 7.81 -14.51
N PHE A 84 1.68 6.67 -13.89
CA PHE A 84 2.78 6.57 -12.95
C PHE A 84 4.02 6.04 -13.67
N PRO A 85 5.23 6.45 -13.25
CA PRO A 85 6.44 5.75 -13.66
C PRO A 85 6.44 4.32 -13.11
N LEU A 86 7.22 3.44 -13.71
CA LEU A 86 7.51 2.13 -13.12
C LEU A 86 8.40 2.29 -11.88
N GLY A 87 8.26 1.36 -10.94
CA GLY A 87 9.02 1.38 -9.69
C GLY A 87 8.44 2.29 -8.61
N PRO A 88 9.27 2.77 -7.67
CA PRO A 88 8.82 3.44 -6.45
C PRO A 88 8.02 4.73 -6.70
N ASP A 89 6.93 4.90 -5.96
CA ASP A 89 6.20 6.17 -5.90
C ASP A 89 6.90 7.15 -4.94
N GLU A 90 7.94 7.82 -5.45
CA GLU A 90 8.79 8.74 -4.67
C GLU A 90 8.00 9.83 -3.93
N LYS A 91 6.90 10.32 -4.54
CA LYS A 91 6.05 11.34 -3.91
C LYS A 91 5.34 10.77 -2.69
N TYR A 92 4.74 9.59 -2.84
CA TYR A 92 4.10 8.89 -1.72
C TYR A 92 5.13 8.51 -0.64
N LEU A 93 6.27 7.93 -1.02
CA LEU A 93 7.32 7.53 -0.08
C LEU A 93 7.88 8.70 0.72
N THR A 94 8.10 9.84 0.07
CA THR A 94 8.51 11.08 0.75
C THR A 94 7.46 11.56 1.76
N ALA A 95 6.18 11.54 1.38
CA ALA A 95 5.09 11.93 2.28
C ALA A 95 4.96 10.97 3.46
N LEU A 96 5.10 9.65 3.20
CA LEU A 96 5.10 8.60 4.21
C LEU A 96 6.25 8.79 5.21
N GLY A 97 7.48 9.01 4.73
CA GLY A 97 8.64 9.29 5.57
C GLY A 97 8.39 10.47 6.52
N LYS A 98 7.94 11.61 5.97
CA LYS A 98 7.60 12.80 6.78
C LYS A 98 6.52 12.52 7.83
N ALA A 99 5.48 11.76 7.47
CA ALA A 99 4.42 11.39 8.39
C ALA A 99 4.96 10.50 9.53
N MET A 100 5.83 9.53 9.22
CA MET A 100 6.44 8.63 10.19
C MET A 100 7.42 9.36 11.12
N ASP A 101 8.23 10.28 10.61
CA ASP A 101 9.14 11.08 11.43
C ASP A 101 8.40 11.93 12.47
N LYS A 102 7.31 12.57 12.03
CA LYS A 102 6.43 13.34 12.92
C LYS A 102 5.76 12.44 13.95
N LEU A 103 5.25 11.28 13.53
CA LEU A 103 4.66 10.28 14.42
C LEU A 103 5.67 9.79 15.47
N ASN A 104 6.87 9.41 15.05
CA ASN A 104 7.92 8.89 15.94
C ASN A 104 8.35 9.94 16.96
N SER A 105 8.48 11.20 16.55
CA SER A 105 8.77 12.32 17.43
C SER A 105 7.67 12.52 18.49
N GLY A 106 6.41 12.46 18.07
CA GLY A 106 5.25 12.53 18.97
C GLY A 106 5.19 11.35 19.94
N ARG A 107 5.30 10.12 19.42
CA ARG A 107 5.32 8.88 20.20
C ARG A 107 6.39 8.88 21.28
N LYS A 108 7.62 9.29 20.94
CA LYS A 108 8.74 9.35 21.92
C LYS A 108 8.39 10.26 23.09
N ARG A 109 7.87 11.46 22.80
CA ARG A 109 7.46 12.44 23.81
C ARG A 109 6.30 11.94 24.67
N ASP A 110 5.23 11.47 24.04
CA ASP A 110 3.98 11.20 24.74
C ASP A 110 3.96 9.81 25.41
N THR A 111 4.74 8.84 24.91
CA THR A 111 5.05 7.60 25.64
C THR A 111 5.86 7.89 26.91
N ALA A 112 6.81 8.82 26.84
CA ALA A 112 7.57 9.23 28.02
C ALA A 112 6.67 9.90 29.08
N LYS A 113 5.68 10.71 28.64
CA LYS A 113 4.66 11.27 29.54
C LYS A 113 3.80 10.16 30.15
N LEU A 114 3.31 9.22 29.35
CA LEU A 114 2.48 8.10 29.81
C LEU A 114 3.20 7.28 30.88
N ARG A 115 4.48 6.97 30.67
CA ARG A 115 5.30 6.22 31.64
C ARG A 115 5.52 6.98 32.96
N LYS A 116 5.61 8.32 32.92
CA LYS A 116 5.79 9.16 34.11
C LYS A 116 4.49 9.44 34.85
N ALA A 117 3.33 9.26 34.20
CA ALA A 117 2.04 9.58 34.77
C ALA A 117 1.64 8.60 35.89
N ARG A 118 1.63 9.10 37.13
CA ARG A 118 1.20 8.34 38.33
C ARG A 118 -0.30 8.42 38.58
N LYS A 119 -0.98 9.43 38.01
CA LYS A 119 -2.40 9.68 38.18
C LYS A 119 -3.17 9.24 36.93
N ARG A 120 -4.39 8.75 37.14
CA ARG A 120 -5.32 8.33 36.06
C ARG A 120 -5.53 9.42 35.01
N ALA A 121 -5.73 10.67 35.43
CA ALA A 121 -5.89 11.81 34.52
C ALA A 121 -4.67 11.98 33.61
N GLY A 122 -3.45 11.99 34.16
CA GLY A 122 -2.24 12.13 33.36
C GLY A 122 -1.98 10.95 32.41
N GLN A 123 -2.41 9.73 32.77
CA GLN A 123 -2.37 8.58 31.87
C GLN A 123 -3.36 8.74 30.72
N ALA A 124 -4.57 9.19 31.01
CA ALA A 124 -5.60 9.46 30.00
C ALA A 124 -5.16 10.55 29.02
N ASP A 125 -4.59 11.65 29.52
CA ASP A 125 -4.11 12.77 28.70
C ASP A 125 -2.96 12.32 27.77
N ALA A 126 -1.99 11.57 28.31
CA ALA A 126 -0.87 11.08 27.51
C ALA A 126 -1.30 10.06 26.44
N ALA A 127 -2.23 9.15 26.78
CA ALA A 127 -2.82 8.23 25.82
C ALA A 127 -3.64 8.97 24.74
N GLY A 128 -4.41 9.99 25.12
CA GLY A 128 -5.14 10.84 24.17
C GLY A 128 -4.22 11.61 23.22
N ALA A 129 -3.07 12.09 23.72
CA ALA A 129 -2.05 12.73 22.89
C ALA A 129 -1.45 11.75 21.85
N LEU A 130 -1.17 10.52 22.26
CA LEU A 130 -0.72 9.45 21.36
C LEU A 130 -1.77 9.14 20.29
N ALA A 131 -3.05 8.99 20.65
CA ALA A 131 -4.13 8.82 19.67
C ALA A 131 -4.14 9.96 18.64
N ALA A 132 -3.95 11.21 19.09
CA ALA A 132 -3.88 12.37 18.21
C ALA A 132 -2.65 12.36 17.27
N ASP A 133 -1.50 11.86 17.71
CA ASP A 133 -0.32 11.68 16.86
C ASP A 133 -0.60 10.69 15.71
N TYR A 134 -1.19 9.53 16.03
CA TYR A 134 -1.57 8.53 15.03
C TYR A 134 -2.63 9.05 14.05
N ARG A 135 -3.65 9.77 14.55
CA ARG A 135 -4.66 10.43 13.71
C ARG A 135 -4.03 11.40 12.73
N ARG A 136 -3.10 12.24 13.19
CA ARG A 136 -2.41 13.23 12.34
C ARG A 136 -1.61 12.55 11.24
N ALA A 137 -0.88 11.49 11.57
CA ALA A 137 -0.12 10.71 10.60
C ALA A 137 -1.05 10.06 9.55
N ARG A 138 -2.19 9.50 9.97
CA ARG A 138 -3.19 8.95 9.06
C ARG A 138 -3.73 10.03 8.11
N LYS A 139 -4.16 11.16 8.65
CA LYS A 139 -4.72 12.27 7.87
C LYS A 139 -3.72 12.88 6.88
N SER A 140 -2.43 12.93 7.21
CA SER A 140 -1.42 13.43 6.27
C SER A 140 -1.20 12.53 5.05
N LEU A 141 -1.70 11.29 5.09
CA LEU A 141 -1.62 10.33 3.99
C LEU A 141 -2.96 10.20 3.24
N GLU A 142 -4.02 10.89 3.69
CA GLU A 142 -5.32 10.86 3.03
C GLU A 142 -5.28 11.70 1.74
N GLY A 143 -5.87 11.17 0.67
CA GLY A 143 -5.96 11.87 -0.61
C GLY A 143 -4.66 11.88 -1.44
N LEU A 144 -3.58 11.24 -0.96
CA LEU A 144 -2.40 11.02 -1.78
C LEU A 144 -2.72 9.98 -2.87
N SER A 145 -2.42 10.33 -4.11
CA SER A 145 -2.36 9.35 -5.19
C SER A 145 -1.22 8.38 -4.89
N VAL A 146 -1.49 7.09 -5.07
CA VAL A 146 -0.54 6.01 -4.84
C VAL A 146 -0.48 5.18 -6.12
N ASN A 147 0.73 4.84 -6.57
CA ASN A 147 0.92 3.88 -7.65
C ASN A 147 0.10 2.61 -7.37
N PRO A 148 -0.69 2.10 -8.33
CA PRO A 148 -1.45 0.86 -8.21
C PRO A 148 -0.69 -0.31 -7.58
N ALA A 149 0.60 -0.45 -7.86
CA ALA A 149 1.44 -1.51 -7.30
C ALA A 149 1.56 -1.47 -5.76
N ALA A 150 1.40 -0.30 -5.14
CA ALA A 150 1.55 -0.08 -3.70
C ALA A 150 0.22 0.19 -2.97
N LEU A 151 -0.93 0.14 -3.66
CA LEU A 151 -2.24 0.51 -3.09
C LEU A 151 -2.59 -0.31 -1.84
N ASP A 152 -2.44 -1.63 -1.91
CA ASP A 152 -2.78 -2.53 -0.80
C ASP A 152 -1.88 -2.27 0.42
N ALA A 153 -0.58 -2.11 0.19
CA ALA A 153 0.38 -1.80 1.25
C ALA A 153 0.10 -0.43 1.88
N ALA A 154 -0.21 0.59 1.08
CA ALA A 154 -0.60 1.92 1.56
C ALA A 154 -1.91 1.88 2.37
N ALA A 155 -2.89 1.08 1.94
CA ALA A 155 -4.13 0.86 2.68
C ALA A 155 -3.88 0.18 4.04
N GLN A 156 -2.98 -0.81 4.09
CA GLN A 156 -2.57 -1.47 5.32
C GLN A 156 -1.90 -0.49 6.31
N VAL A 157 -1.05 0.43 5.83
CA VAL A 157 -0.46 1.48 6.67
C VAL A 157 -1.55 2.36 7.28
N ARG A 158 -2.48 2.86 6.46
CA ARG A 158 -3.61 3.69 6.94
C ARG A 158 -4.49 2.95 7.94
N ALA A 159 -4.77 1.67 7.69
CA ALA A 159 -5.54 0.81 8.60
C ALA A 159 -4.81 0.60 9.93
N ALA A 160 -3.51 0.35 9.92
CA ALA A 160 -2.71 0.19 11.12
C ALA A 160 -2.64 1.48 11.94
N LEU A 161 -2.47 2.65 11.29
CA LEU A 161 -2.54 3.96 11.95
C LEU A 161 -3.89 4.18 12.61
N SER A 162 -5.00 3.87 11.92
CA SER A 162 -6.36 3.96 12.48
C SER A 162 -6.57 2.99 13.66
N LYS A 163 -6.00 1.78 13.60
CA LYS A 163 -6.11 0.80 14.67
C LYS A 163 -5.39 1.29 15.92
N SER A 164 -4.17 1.80 15.77
CA SER A 164 -3.38 2.36 16.87
C SER A 164 -4.04 3.62 17.47
N GLU A 165 -4.60 4.50 16.64
CA GLU A 165 -5.41 5.66 17.09
C GLU A 165 -6.51 5.20 18.05
N ARG A 166 -7.37 4.25 17.63
CA ARG A 166 -8.47 3.73 18.44
C ARG A 166 -7.98 3.04 19.72
N ALA A 167 -6.91 2.25 19.64
CA ALA A 167 -6.36 1.57 20.81
C ALA A 167 -5.88 2.56 21.88
N TYR A 168 -5.27 3.67 21.47
CA TYR A 168 -4.89 4.74 22.40
C TYR A 168 -6.08 5.53 22.95
N GLU A 169 -7.14 5.73 22.15
CA GLU A 169 -8.39 6.32 22.66
C GLU A 169 -9.04 5.44 23.75
N ASP A 170 -9.06 4.12 23.53
CA ASP A 170 -9.62 3.18 24.49
C ASP A 170 -8.74 3.05 25.74
N LEU A 171 -7.42 3.11 25.58
CA LEU A 171 -6.48 3.21 26.70
C LEU A 171 -6.75 4.47 27.53
N ALA A 172 -6.97 5.62 26.88
CA ALA A 172 -7.29 6.88 27.55
C ALA A 172 -8.61 6.80 28.33
N LYS A 173 -9.67 6.25 27.72
CA LYS A 173 -10.97 6.01 28.36
C LYS A 173 -10.86 5.04 29.53
N ALA A 174 -10.07 3.97 29.40
CA ALA A 174 -9.87 3.00 30.47
C ALA A 174 -9.10 3.60 31.65
N ALA A 175 -8.07 4.41 31.36
CA ALA A 175 -7.28 5.14 32.35
C ALA A 175 -8.16 6.10 33.16
N SER A 176 -8.95 6.94 32.48
CA SER A 176 -9.83 7.92 33.15
C SER A 176 -10.86 7.24 34.06
N ARG A 177 -11.43 6.12 33.62
CA ARG A 177 -12.42 5.33 34.37
C ARG A 177 -11.80 4.40 35.43
N GLY A 178 -10.47 4.30 35.51
CA GLY A 178 -9.78 3.40 36.43
C GLY A 178 -10.05 1.91 36.17
N LYS A 179 -10.42 1.52 34.95
CA LYS A 179 -10.78 0.15 34.58
C LYS A 179 -9.53 -0.66 34.24
N LYS A 180 -8.93 -1.33 35.23
CA LYS A 180 -7.66 -2.08 35.07
C LYS A 180 -7.69 -3.14 33.95
N SER A 181 -8.76 -3.94 33.87
CA SER A 181 -8.89 -4.97 32.82
C SER A 181 -8.95 -4.36 31.41
N ALA A 182 -9.75 -3.30 31.24
CA ALA A 182 -9.86 -2.57 29.97
C ALA A 182 -8.54 -1.88 29.60
N TYR A 183 -7.81 -1.32 30.60
CA TYR A 183 -6.50 -0.71 30.38
C TYR A 183 -5.48 -1.73 29.87
N ASN A 184 -5.44 -2.91 30.49
CA ASN A 184 -4.55 -4.00 30.07
C ASN A 184 -4.92 -4.52 28.67
N ALA A 185 -6.22 -4.62 28.35
CA ALA A 185 -6.68 -5.01 27.03
C ALA A 185 -6.24 -3.98 25.97
N ALA A 186 -6.54 -2.70 26.17
CA ALA A 186 -6.14 -1.62 25.26
C ALA A 186 -4.61 -1.53 25.08
N THR A 187 -3.83 -1.82 26.13
CA THR A 187 -2.37 -1.89 26.03
C THR A 187 -1.90 -2.98 25.05
N ARG A 188 -2.54 -4.16 25.06
CA ARG A 188 -2.24 -5.22 24.08
C ARG A 188 -2.66 -4.82 22.67
N ASP A 189 -3.79 -4.13 22.53
CA ASP A 189 -4.27 -3.65 21.24
C ASP A 189 -3.33 -2.59 20.64
N VAL A 190 -2.77 -1.71 21.49
CA VAL A 190 -1.71 -0.77 21.10
C VAL A 190 -0.51 -1.55 20.55
N GLN A 191 0.02 -2.52 21.30
CA GLN A 191 1.17 -3.31 20.85
C GLN A 191 0.91 -4.04 19.52
N ALA A 192 -0.30 -4.60 19.35
CA ALA A 192 -0.71 -5.24 18.11
C ALA A 192 -0.82 -4.25 16.94
N GLY A 193 -1.35 -3.04 17.18
CA GLY A 193 -1.44 -1.97 16.18
C GLY A 193 -0.06 -1.48 15.73
N GLU A 194 0.88 -1.28 16.67
CA GLU A 194 2.25 -0.86 16.36
C GLU A 194 3.02 -1.93 15.58
N LYS A 195 2.82 -3.22 15.92
CA LYS A 195 3.39 -4.33 15.14
C LYS A 195 2.83 -4.35 13.72
N ALA A 196 1.52 -4.21 13.57
CA ALA A 196 0.88 -4.16 12.24
C ALA A 196 1.39 -2.99 11.40
N LEU A 197 1.61 -1.82 12.02
CA LEU A 197 2.19 -0.67 11.33
C LEU A 197 3.60 -0.97 10.83
N LYS A 198 4.45 -1.58 11.67
CA LYS A 198 5.81 -1.98 11.27
C LYS A 198 5.79 -2.94 10.08
N GLN A 199 4.90 -3.93 10.09
CA GLN A 199 4.75 -4.89 8.99
C GLN A 199 4.28 -4.22 7.71
N ALA A 200 3.30 -3.32 7.80
CA ALA A 200 2.78 -2.58 6.65
C ALA A 200 3.84 -1.67 6.02
N LEU A 201 4.70 -1.04 6.83
CA LEU A 201 5.82 -0.23 6.32
C LEU A 201 6.85 -1.07 5.55
N THR A 202 7.15 -2.29 6.01
CA THR A 202 8.01 -3.21 5.24
C THR A 202 7.36 -3.62 3.92
N ALA A 203 6.04 -3.86 3.91
CA ALA A 203 5.30 -4.21 2.70
C ALA A 203 5.31 -3.07 1.66
N VAL A 204 5.19 -1.81 2.11
CA VAL A 204 5.29 -0.65 1.20
C VAL A 204 6.65 -0.60 0.52
N ASN A 205 7.74 -0.79 1.26
CA ASN A 205 9.09 -0.78 0.68
C ASN A 205 9.28 -1.92 -0.33
N ALA A 206 8.76 -3.12 -0.04
CA ALA A 206 8.83 -4.25 -0.96
C ALA A 206 7.98 -4.06 -2.22
N ALA A 207 6.79 -3.45 -2.10
CA ALA A 207 5.92 -3.15 -3.23
C ALA A 207 6.43 -1.99 -4.12
N SER A 208 7.38 -1.21 -3.59
CA SER A 208 8.00 -0.07 -4.26
C SER A 208 9.39 -0.39 -4.81
N ALA A 209 9.91 -1.61 -4.59
CA ALA A 209 11.18 -2.09 -5.14
C ALA A 209 10.95 -2.80 -6.48
#